data_AF-A0A6H2ELY0-F1
#
_entry.id   AF-A0A6H2ELY0-F1
#
_cell.length_a   1.000
_cell.length_b   1.000
_cell.length_c   1.000
_cell.angle_alpha   90.00
_cell.angle_beta   90.00
_cell.angle_gamma   90.00
#
_symmetry.space_group_name_H-M   'P 1'
#
loop_
_entity.id
_entity.type
_entity.pdbx_description
1 polymer ?
#
loop_
_entity_poly.entity_id
_entity_poly.type
_entity_poly.pdbx_seq_one_letter_code
_entity_poly.pdbx_strand_id
1 'polypeptide(L)'
;MSQPHISIWGYTKRKRLPALVIALPLGLLVGTVVGIISAYLRSDTDHVWLYAAIFSAMTGFLFTGLIWVLIVDRTTIAGAIAKPEASVENTWHARAVSAGFFTMLIGSGWGSAIAAFYHQNAISICFVIFFILGVCAYVISYVINRKRTLQ
;
A
#
# COMPACT_ATOMS: atom_id res chain seq x y z
N MET A 1 17.55 25.39 -22.14
CA MET A 1 17.40 23.92 -22.15
C MET A 1 17.96 23.43 -20.81
N SER A 2 17.15 23.37 -19.75
CA SER A 2 17.60 23.10 -18.39
C SER A 2 17.74 21.59 -18.15
N GLN A 3 18.89 21.17 -17.65
CA GLN A 3 19.21 19.78 -17.29
C GLN A 3 18.12 19.19 -16.37
N PRO A 4 17.72 17.91 -16.56
CA PRO A 4 16.78 17.26 -15.65
C PRO A 4 17.46 17.10 -14.28
N HIS A 5 17.00 17.87 -13.31
CA HIS A 5 17.44 17.77 -11.93
C HIS A 5 16.92 16.46 -11.36
N ILE A 6 17.86 15.61 -10.97
CA ILE A 6 17.57 14.35 -10.30
C ILE A 6 16.96 14.71 -8.93
N SER A 7 15.75 14.22 -8.64
CA SER A 7 15.07 14.50 -7.36
C SER A 7 14.76 13.21 -6.61
N ILE A 8 14.66 13.31 -5.28
CA ILE A 8 14.34 12.17 -4.40
C ILE A 8 12.91 11.65 -4.66
N TRP A 9 12.00 12.54 -5.06
CA TRP A 9 10.56 12.24 -5.16
C TRP A 9 10.04 12.05 -6.60
N GLY A 10 10.89 12.27 -7.61
CA GLY A 10 10.58 12.08 -9.03
C GLY A 10 9.59 13.08 -9.63
N TYR A 11 9.61 13.16 -10.95
CA TYR A 11 8.71 13.99 -11.77
C TYR A 11 7.67 13.13 -12.50
N THR A 12 6.55 13.74 -12.92
CA THR A 12 5.65 13.08 -13.87
C THR A 12 6.35 12.77 -15.21
N LYS A 13 5.91 11.74 -15.93
CA LYS A 13 6.36 11.37 -17.30
C LYS A 13 6.44 12.54 -18.28
N ARG A 14 5.65 13.60 -18.08
CA ARG A 14 5.67 14.82 -18.92
C ARG A 14 6.70 15.87 -18.46
N LYS A 15 7.57 15.53 -17.49
CA LYS A 15 8.70 16.31 -16.94
C LYS A 15 8.39 17.76 -16.51
N ARG A 16 7.15 18.03 -16.07
CA ARG A 16 6.72 19.40 -15.71
C ARG A 16 6.48 19.64 -14.22
N LEU A 17 6.08 18.62 -13.45
CA LEU A 17 5.70 18.78 -12.05
C LEU A 17 6.25 17.64 -11.18
N PRO A 18 6.56 17.90 -9.89
CA PRO A 18 6.89 16.84 -8.95
C PRO A 18 5.70 15.88 -8.83
N ALA A 19 5.93 14.57 -8.92
CA ALA A 19 4.85 13.59 -8.93
C ALA A 19 4.00 13.64 -7.65
N LEU A 20 4.62 13.99 -6.51
CA LEU A 20 3.97 14.08 -5.20
C LEU A 20 2.94 15.22 -5.15
N VAL A 21 3.16 16.32 -5.87
CA VAL A 21 2.22 17.48 -5.92
C VAL A 21 0.89 17.10 -6.57
N ILE A 22 0.90 16.12 -7.48
CA ILE A 22 -0.32 15.60 -8.12
C ILE A 22 -0.90 14.44 -7.31
N ALA A 23 -0.04 13.55 -6.82
CA ALA A 23 -0.47 12.35 -6.13
C ALA A 23 -1.11 12.63 -4.78
N LEU A 24 -0.59 13.61 -4.02
CA LEU A 24 -1.11 13.96 -2.69
C LEU A 24 -2.56 14.47 -2.73
N PRO A 25 -2.92 15.50 -3.52
CA PRO A 25 -4.31 15.96 -3.57
C PRO A 25 -5.24 14.90 -4.16
N LEU A 26 -4.80 14.16 -5.18
CA LEU A 26 -5.65 13.15 -5.81
C LEU A 26 -5.90 11.95 -4.87
N GLY A 27 -4.87 11.50 -4.16
CA GLY A 27 -5.00 10.43 -3.16
C GLY A 27 -5.84 10.86 -1.96
N LEU A 28 -5.68 12.09 -1.49
CA LEU A 28 -6.48 12.63 -0.39
C LEU A 28 -7.96 12.79 -0.79
N LEU A 29 -8.24 13.19 -2.04
CA LEU A 29 -9.60 13.27 -2.59
C LEU A 29 -10.26 11.89 -2.64
N VAL A 30 -9.57 10.88 -3.20
CA VAL A 30 -10.10 9.50 -3.23
C VAL A 30 -10.30 8.98 -1.81
N GLY A 31 -9.36 9.23 -0.90
CA GLY A 31 -9.47 8.85 0.52
C GLY A 31 -10.67 9.47 1.22
N THR A 32 -10.94 10.76 1.00
CA THR A 32 -12.12 11.45 1.57
C THR A 32 -13.43 10.91 1.02
N VAL A 33 -13.52 10.68 -0.29
CA VAL A 33 -14.72 10.09 -0.90
C VAL A 33 -15.01 8.71 -0.29
N VAL A 34 -13.99 7.87 -0.17
CA VAL A 34 -14.11 6.53 0.43
C VAL A 34 -14.52 6.62 1.90
N GLY A 35 -13.90 7.49 2.70
CA GLY A 35 -14.25 7.64 4.11
C GLY A 35 -15.66 8.18 4.34
N ILE A 36 -16.14 9.09 3.48
CA ILE A 36 -17.52 9.58 3.50
C ILE A 36 -18.50 8.44 3.18
N ILE A 37 -18.24 7.66 2.12
CA ILE A 37 -19.08 6.51 1.77
C ILE A 37 -19.11 5.50 2.92
N SER A 38 -17.96 5.16 3.50
CA SER A 38 -17.87 4.24 4.63
C SER A 38 -18.63 4.75 5.85
N ALA A 39 -18.62 6.05 6.12
CA ALA A 39 -19.37 6.67 7.20
C ALA A 39 -20.89 6.62 6.97
N TYR A 40 -21.36 6.86 5.73
CA TYR A 40 -22.77 6.71 5.37
C TYR A 40 -23.28 5.28 5.51
N LEU A 41 -22.44 4.28 5.21
CA LEU A 41 -22.77 2.86 5.37
C LEU A 41 -22.77 2.41 6.84
N ARG A 42 -22.24 3.22 7.75
CA ARG A 42 -22.06 2.93 9.19
C ARG A 42 -22.80 3.97 10.03
N SER A 43 -24.11 4.09 9.86
CA SER A 43 -24.94 5.13 10.47
C SER A 43 -25.16 5.01 11.99
N ASP A 44 -24.78 3.90 12.63
CA ASP A 44 -25.06 3.62 14.05
C ASP A 44 -23.96 4.04 15.05
N THR A 45 -22.99 4.87 14.64
CA THR A 45 -21.86 5.23 15.52
C THR A 45 -22.04 6.64 16.08
N ASP A 46 -22.01 6.82 17.40
CA ASP A 46 -22.05 8.15 18.06
C ASP A 46 -20.96 9.13 17.56
N HIS A 47 -19.92 8.61 16.91
CA HIS A 47 -18.76 9.36 16.43
C HIS A 47 -18.50 9.17 14.92
N VAL A 48 -19.55 9.21 14.09
CA VAL A 48 -19.46 9.06 12.61
C VAL A 48 -18.36 9.93 12.00
N TRP A 49 -18.25 11.19 12.42
CA TRP A 49 -17.26 12.13 11.88
C TRP A 49 -15.81 11.75 12.23
N LEU A 50 -15.57 11.22 13.43
CA LEU A 50 -14.25 10.75 13.84
C LEU A 50 -13.84 9.50 13.05
N TYR A 51 -14.79 8.57 12.85
CA TYR A 51 -14.58 7.40 12.01
C TYR A 51 -14.25 7.80 10.56
N ALA A 52 -15.04 8.70 9.97
CA ALA A 52 -14.84 9.20 8.61
C ALA A 52 -13.45 9.85 8.46
N ALA A 53 -13.02 10.65 9.44
CA ALA A 53 -11.74 11.34 9.41
C ALA A 53 -10.55 10.35 9.47
N ILE A 54 -10.59 9.39 10.41
CA ILE A 54 -9.53 8.39 10.56
C ILE A 54 -9.46 7.50 9.31
N PHE A 55 -10.61 7.03 8.82
CA PHE A 55 -10.67 6.19 7.64
C PHE A 55 -10.17 6.93 6.39
N SER A 56 -10.60 8.18 6.20
CA SER A 56 -10.14 9.02 5.08
C SER A 56 -8.63 9.27 5.13
N ALA A 57 -8.07 9.52 6.31
CA ALA A 57 -6.64 9.77 6.47
C ALA A 57 -5.79 8.53 6.14
N MET A 58 -6.20 7.36 6.66
CA MET A 58 -5.52 6.08 6.41
C MET A 58 -5.59 5.71 4.93
N THR A 59 -6.79 5.76 4.36
CA THR A 59 -7.03 5.38 2.96
C THR A 59 -6.44 6.40 1.98
N GLY A 60 -6.47 7.69 2.32
CA GLY A 60 -5.89 8.75 1.50
C GLY A 60 -4.37 8.63 1.36
N PHE A 61 -3.67 8.23 2.42
CA PHE A 61 -2.23 7.96 2.35
C PHE A 61 -1.91 6.78 1.41
N LEU A 62 -2.68 5.70 1.48
CA LEU A 62 -2.52 4.53 0.60
C LEU A 62 -2.72 4.90 -0.88
N PHE A 63 -3.82 5.60 -1.21
CA PHE A 63 -4.08 6.01 -2.58
C PHE A 63 -3.08 7.04 -3.11
N THR A 64 -2.58 7.93 -2.25
CA THR A 64 -1.50 8.86 -2.60
C THR A 64 -0.27 8.09 -3.07
N GLY A 65 0.15 7.06 -2.33
CA GLY A 65 1.26 6.19 -2.72
C GLY A 65 1.01 5.49 -4.06
N LEU A 66 -0.19 4.93 -4.25
CA LEU A 66 -0.55 4.23 -5.48
C LEU A 66 -0.51 5.15 -6.70
N ILE A 67 -1.13 6.33 -6.60
CA ILE A 67 -1.19 7.34 -7.67
C ILE A 67 0.21 7.84 -7.99
N TRP A 68 1.04 8.06 -6.96
CA TRP A 68 2.43 8.44 -7.15
C TRP A 68 3.18 7.40 -7.98
N VAL A 69 3.07 6.10 -7.64
CA VAL A 69 3.72 5.01 -8.38
C VAL A 69 3.29 4.96 -9.86
N LEU A 70 2.03 5.28 -10.16
CA LEU A 70 1.51 5.25 -11.53
C LEU A 70 1.99 6.42 -12.39
N ILE A 71 2.15 7.60 -11.79
CA ILE A 71 2.44 8.85 -12.51
C ILE A 71 3.95 9.15 -12.57
N VAL A 72 4.72 8.71 -11.57
CA VAL A 72 6.15 9.03 -11.44
C VAL A 72 6.96 8.41 -12.58
N ASP A 73 7.80 9.23 -13.20
CA ASP A 73 8.82 8.80 -14.13
C ASP A 73 10.05 8.32 -13.35
N ARG A 74 10.24 7.00 -13.33
CA ARG A 74 11.33 6.35 -12.59
C ARG A 74 12.71 6.80 -13.03
N THR A 75 12.87 7.31 -14.26
CA THR A 75 14.16 7.81 -14.77
C THR A 75 14.60 9.12 -14.12
N THR A 76 13.69 9.80 -13.42
CA THR A 76 13.93 11.09 -12.74
C THR A 76 14.22 10.95 -11.25
N ILE A 77 14.16 9.72 -10.72
CA ILE A 77 14.37 9.39 -9.31
C ILE A 77 15.87 9.14 -9.07
N ALA A 78 16.43 9.80 -8.05
CA ALA A 78 17.81 9.57 -7.63
C ALA A 78 18.05 8.11 -7.21
N GLY A 79 19.08 7.46 -7.77
CA GLY A 79 19.45 6.10 -7.39
C GLY A 79 18.59 4.98 -8.00
N ALA A 80 17.71 5.31 -8.96
CA ALA A 80 16.94 4.28 -9.67
C ALA A 80 17.86 3.38 -10.51
N ILE A 81 17.85 2.08 -10.20
CA ILE A 81 18.57 1.05 -10.98
C ILE A 81 17.96 0.99 -12.38
N ALA A 82 18.80 1.10 -13.43
CA ALA A 82 18.34 1.19 -14.82
C ALA A 82 17.51 -0.02 -15.31
N LYS A 83 17.74 -1.20 -14.72
CA LYS A 83 16.98 -2.43 -14.97
C LYS A 83 16.63 -3.12 -13.64
N PRO A 84 15.58 -2.68 -12.94
CA PRO A 84 15.22 -3.28 -11.66
C PRO A 84 14.83 -4.76 -11.80
N GLU A 85 14.29 -5.15 -12.95
CA GLU A 85 13.82 -6.52 -13.19
C GLU A 85 14.95 -7.56 -13.32
N ALA A 86 16.13 -7.12 -13.71
CA ALA A 86 17.33 -7.96 -13.75
C ALA A 86 18.07 -8.01 -12.39
N SER A 87 17.59 -7.28 -11.38
CA SER A 87 18.21 -7.27 -10.06
C SER A 87 17.84 -8.54 -9.29
N VAL A 88 18.84 -9.15 -8.66
CA VAL A 88 18.65 -10.29 -7.74
C VAL A 88 17.69 -9.89 -6.60
N GLU A 89 17.75 -8.63 -6.15
CA GLU A 89 16.84 -8.11 -5.12
C GLU A 89 15.38 -8.10 -5.56
N ASN A 90 15.12 -7.79 -6.84
CA ASN A 90 13.77 -7.82 -7.38
C ASN A 90 13.20 -9.23 -7.43
N THR A 91 14.04 -10.25 -7.64
CA THR A 91 13.59 -11.65 -7.58
C THR A 91 13.24 -12.08 -6.15
N TRP A 92 14.00 -11.64 -5.14
CA TRP A 92 13.68 -11.88 -3.73
C TRP A 92 12.40 -11.16 -3.32
N HIS A 93 12.25 -9.91 -3.74
CA HIS A 93 11.04 -9.12 -3.52
C HIS A 93 9.82 -9.76 -4.20
N ALA A 94 9.90 -10.11 -5.48
CA ALA A 94 8.78 -10.72 -6.21
C ALA A 94 8.31 -12.01 -5.54
N ARG A 95 9.24 -12.87 -5.11
CA ARG A 95 8.93 -14.11 -4.37
C ARG A 95 8.34 -13.84 -2.98
N ALA A 96 8.85 -12.83 -2.27
CA ALA A 96 8.32 -12.45 -0.96
C ALA A 96 6.92 -11.82 -1.06
N VAL A 97 6.68 -10.98 -2.08
CA VAL A 97 5.38 -10.37 -2.37
C VAL A 97 4.36 -11.45 -2.70
N SER A 98 4.68 -12.40 -3.59
CA SER A 98 3.76 -13.48 -3.91
C SER A 98 3.41 -14.32 -2.68
N ALA A 99 4.40 -14.67 -1.87
CA ALA A 99 4.17 -15.43 -0.64
C ALA A 99 3.29 -14.65 0.35
N GLY A 100 3.63 -13.39 0.63
CA GLY A 100 2.87 -12.52 1.53
C GLY A 100 1.43 -12.28 1.05
N PHE A 101 1.22 -12.11 -0.26
CA PHE A 101 -0.11 -11.94 -0.85
C PHE A 101 -0.99 -13.17 -0.62
N PHE A 102 -0.50 -14.38 -0.91
CA PHE A 102 -1.27 -15.60 -0.66
C PHE A 102 -1.49 -15.86 0.82
N THR A 103 -0.53 -15.54 1.69
CA THR A 103 -0.74 -15.60 3.14
C THR A 103 -1.82 -14.64 3.63
N MET A 104 -1.83 -13.39 3.13
CA MET A 104 -2.89 -12.42 3.41
C MET A 104 -4.25 -12.90 2.87
N LEU A 105 -4.29 -13.45 1.66
CA LEU A 105 -5.53 -13.94 1.03
C LEU A 105 -6.14 -15.11 1.82
N ILE A 106 -5.32 -16.11 2.17
CA ILE A 106 -5.76 -17.26 2.98
C ILE A 106 -6.17 -16.78 4.37
N GLY A 107 -5.34 -15.95 5.02
CA GLY A 107 -5.61 -15.42 6.34
C GLY A 107 -6.90 -14.61 6.40
N SER A 108 -7.07 -13.64 5.51
CA SER A 108 -8.28 -12.82 5.40
C SER A 108 -9.53 -13.65 5.09
N GLY A 109 -9.43 -14.68 4.25
CA GLY A 109 -10.54 -15.61 3.97
C GLY A 109 -10.98 -16.40 5.21
N TRP A 110 -10.02 -16.99 5.93
CA TRP A 110 -10.30 -17.68 7.20
C TRP A 110 -10.81 -16.73 8.28
N GLY A 111 -10.23 -15.53 8.36
CA GLY A 111 -10.66 -14.47 9.26
C GLY A 111 -12.10 -14.06 9.03
N SER A 112 -12.47 -13.86 7.76
CA SER A 112 -13.83 -13.55 7.36
C SER A 112 -14.81 -14.70 7.65
N ALA A 113 -14.38 -15.95 7.46
CA ALA A 113 -15.22 -17.12 7.73
C ALA A 113 -15.49 -17.30 9.24
N ILE A 114 -14.46 -17.15 10.08
CA ILE A 114 -14.60 -17.21 11.54
C ILE A 114 -15.43 -16.01 12.04
N ALA A 115 -15.15 -14.83 11.52
CA ALA A 115 -15.89 -13.59 11.77
C ALA A 115 -17.39 -13.72 11.49
N ALA A 116 -17.79 -14.49 10.47
CA ALA A 116 -19.21 -14.71 10.15
C ALA A 116 -19.98 -15.40 11.29
N PHE A 117 -19.30 -16.10 12.21
CA PHE A 117 -19.91 -16.73 13.38
C PHE A 117 -19.92 -15.85 14.64
N TYR A 118 -19.29 -14.67 14.62
CA TYR A 118 -19.19 -13.74 15.75
C TYR A 118 -19.75 -12.33 15.41
N HIS A 119 -20.07 -11.51 16.42
CA HIS A 119 -20.53 -10.12 16.19
C HIS A 119 -19.47 -9.24 15.49
N GLN A 120 -19.94 -8.22 14.75
CA GLN A 120 -19.17 -7.33 13.85
C GLN A 120 -17.86 -6.74 14.39
N ASN A 121 -17.71 -6.57 15.71
CA ASN A 121 -16.49 -6.01 16.32
C ASN A 121 -15.31 -7.01 16.29
N ALA A 122 -15.57 -8.32 16.30
CA ALA A 122 -14.54 -9.35 16.20
C ALA A 122 -13.86 -9.34 14.82
N ILE A 123 -14.61 -8.97 13.78
CA ILE A 123 -14.18 -8.95 12.38
C ILE A 123 -13.02 -7.97 12.18
N SER A 124 -13.12 -6.77 12.75
CA SER A 124 -12.11 -5.73 12.61
C SER A 124 -10.78 -6.11 13.28
N ILE A 125 -10.84 -6.76 14.44
CA ILE A 125 -9.64 -7.22 15.17
C ILE A 125 -8.96 -8.37 14.42
N CYS A 126 -9.74 -9.31 13.88
CA CYS A 126 -9.21 -10.38 13.04
C CYS A 126 -8.42 -9.83 11.85
N PHE A 127 -8.96 -8.86 11.12
CA PHE A 127 -8.24 -8.27 9.98
C PHE A 127 -6.94 -7.56 10.37
N VAL A 128 -6.89 -6.88 11.52
CA VAL A 128 -5.64 -6.28 12.03
C VAL A 128 -4.60 -7.35 12.34
N ILE A 129 -5.00 -8.45 13.00
CA ILE A 129 -4.11 -9.58 13.28
C ILE A 129 -3.62 -10.22 11.97
N PHE A 130 -4.49 -10.39 10.98
CA PHE A 130 -4.08 -10.93 9.67
C PHE A 130 -3.12 -10.02 8.93
N PHE A 131 -3.31 -8.70 9.01
CA PHE A 131 -2.37 -7.76 8.43
C PHE A 131 -0.97 -7.91 9.04
N ILE A 132 -0.88 -8.00 10.37
CA ILE A 132 0.38 -8.21 11.09
C ILE A 132 1.03 -9.55 10.67
N LEU A 133 0.25 -10.64 10.64
CA LEU A 133 0.74 -11.95 10.21
C LEU A 133 1.26 -11.94 8.76
N GLY A 134 0.57 -11.24 7.86
CA GLY A 134 1.00 -11.09 6.47
C GLY A 134 2.31 -10.32 6.34
N VAL A 135 2.51 -9.26 7.12
CA VAL A 135 3.80 -8.54 7.20
C VAL A 135 4.90 -9.46 7.71
N CYS A 136 4.65 -10.24 8.77
CA CYS A 136 5.62 -11.21 9.29
C CYS A 136 5.98 -12.28 8.25
N ALA A 137 4.99 -12.85 7.56
CA ALA A 137 5.20 -13.86 6.52
C ALA A 137 6.01 -13.32 5.34
N TYR A 138 5.76 -12.07 4.94
CA TYR A 138 6.55 -11.37 3.93
C TYR A 138 8.01 -11.22 4.38
N VAL A 139 8.25 -10.72 5.60
CA VAL A 139 9.61 -10.53 6.13
C VAL A 139 10.38 -11.85 6.20
N ILE A 140 9.75 -12.91 6.71
CA ILE A 140 10.34 -14.25 6.79
C ILE A 140 10.70 -14.76 5.39
N SER A 141 9.77 -14.67 4.44
CA SER A 141 9.97 -15.12 3.07
C SER A 141 11.09 -14.35 2.36
N TYR A 142 11.19 -13.04 2.60
CA TYR A 142 12.26 -12.20 2.08
C TYR A 142 13.63 -12.64 2.61
N VAL A 143 13.75 -12.82 3.94
CA VAL A 143 15.02 -13.25 4.57
C VAL A 143 15.44 -14.63 4.10
N ILE A 144 14.51 -15.58 3.98
CA ILE A 144 14.79 -16.94 3.49
C ILE A 144 15.29 -16.90 2.04
N ASN A 145 14.60 -16.17 1.17
CA ASN A 145 14.97 -16.08 -0.24
C ASN A 145 16.32 -15.37 -0.44
N ARG A 146 16.60 -14.34 0.37
CA ARG A 146 17.90 -13.67 0.38
C ARG A 146 19.03 -14.63 0.76
N LYS A 147 18.83 -15.46 1.80
CA LYS A 147 19.84 -16.43 2.26
C LYS A 147 20.11 -17.53 1.24
N ARG A 148 19.08 -18.06 0.59
CA ARG A 148 19.20 -19.15 -0.40
C ARG A 148 19.96 -18.79 -1.67
N THR A 149 20.05 -17.52 -2.02
CA THR A 149 20.74 -17.05 -3.24
C THR A 149 22.20 -16.66 -2.97
N LEU A 150 22.61 -16.60 -1.69
CA LEU A 150 24.00 -16.33 -1.29
C LEU A 150 24.81 -17.60 -1.02
N GLN A 151 24.18 -18.77 -1.06
CA GLN A 151 24.80 -20.11 -0.96
C GLN A 151 24.96 -20.70 -2.35
#